data_AF-A0A2W5PQ22-F1
#
_entry.id   AF-A0A2W5PQ22-F1
#
_cell.length_a   1.000
_cell.length_b   1.000
_cell.length_c   1.000
_cell.angle_alpha   90.00
_cell.angle_beta   90.00
_cell.angle_gamma   90.00
#
_symmetry.space_group_name_H-M   'P 1'
#
loop_
_entity.id
_entity.type
_entity.pdbx_description
1 polymer ?
#
loop_
_entity_poly.entity_id
_entity_poly.type
_entity_poly.pdbx_seq_one_letter_code
_entity_poly.pdbx_strand_id
1 'polypeptide(L)'
;MIENALQAVERAMARSDVGSIPFFGPTTLGEMPPDEREAAEKIETKVYREKPEETAIHFCLTSARSLLDVAQTLMMTEGQPSPRERERRWDSLVTHTKKAGRAAYRAALVLADTKRAA
;
A
#
# COMPACT_ATOMS: atom_id res chain seq x y z
N MET A 1 5.48 -21.34 1.02
CA MET A 1 4.04 -20.98 1.21
C MET A 1 3.84 -19.47 1.07
N ILE A 2 4.50 -18.63 1.87
CA ILE A 2 4.42 -17.16 1.73
C ILE A 2 4.95 -16.66 0.38
N GLU A 3 6.06 -17.21 -0.12
CA GLU A 3 6.60 -16.86 -1.45
C GLU A 3 5.59 -17.11 -2.58
N ASN A 4 4.84 -18.22 -2.52
CA ASN A 4 3.78 -18.51 -3.49
C ASN A 4 2.65 -17.48 -3.41
N ALA A 5 2.30 -17.04 -2.19
CA ALA A 5 1.31 -15.99 -1.99
C ALA A 5 1.78 -14.64 -2.53
N LEU A 6 3.04 -14.27 -2.29
CA LEU A 6 3.65 -13.05 -2.85
C LEU A 6 3.61 -13.07 -4.38
N GLN A 7 4.06 -14.16 -5.01
CA GLN A 7 4.01 -14.29 -6.46
C GLN A 7 2.58 -14.22 -7.01
N ALA A 8 1.61 -14.79 -6.30
CA ALA A 8 0.20 -14.71 -6.71
C ALA A 8 -0.32 -13.27 -6.66
N VAL A 9 0.00 -12.51 -5.62
CA VAL A 9 -0.36 -11.09 -5.48
C VAL A 9 0.32 -10.26 -6.58
N GLU A 10 1.61 -10.49 -6.84
CA GLU A 10 2.34 -9.78 -7.91
C GLU A 10 1.73 -10.04 -9.29
N ARG A 11 1.34 -11.29 -9.58
CA ARG A 11 0.63 -11.61 -10.83
C ARG A 11 -0.73 -10.94 -10.91
N ALA A 12 -1.46 -10.85 -9.80
CA ALA A 12 -2.75 -10.14 -9.75
C ALA A 12 -2.56 -8.63 -10.01
N MET A 13 -1.51 -8.03 -9.45
CA MET A 13 -1.14 -6.63 -9.71
C MET A 13 -0.72 -6.41 -11.17
N ALA A 14 0.03 -7.32 -11.77
CA ALA A 14 0.48 -7.20 -13.16
C ALA A 14 -0.64 -7.41 -14.20
N ARG A 15 -1.68 -8.18 -13.85
CA ARG A 15 -2.84 -8.46 -14.74
C ARG A 15 -3.91 -7.39 -14.67
N SER A 16 -3.96 -6.67 -13.57
CA SER A 16 -4.88 -5.56 -13.44
C SER A 16 -4.27 -4.36 -14.15
N ASP A 17 -5.06 -3.58 -14.90
CA ASP A 17 -4.62 -2.31 -15.56
C ASP A 17 -4.31 -1.19 -14.53
N VAL A 18 -4.10 -1.63 -13.30
CA VAL A 18 -3.90 -0.96 -12.03
C VAL A 18 -2.48 -0.42 -11.88
N GLY A 19 -1.57 -0.77 -12.80
CA GLY A 19 -0.24 -0.16 -12.91
C GLY A 19 -0.27 1.35 -13.24
N SER A 20 -1.43 1.88 -13.63
CA SER A 20 -1.64 3.30 -13.95
C SER A 20 -2.31 4.12 -12.84
N ILE A 21 -2.67 3.53 -11.69
CA ILE A 21 -3.28 4.31 -10.60
C ILE A 21 -2.18 5.16 -9.94
N PRO A 22 -2.23 6.50 -10.02
CA PRO A 22 -1.24 7.35 -9.38
C PRO A 22 -1.32 7.14 -7.87
N PHE A 23 -0.16 6.88 -7.25
CA PHE A 23 -0.04 6.84 -5.80
C PHE A 23 1.17 7.68 -5.39
N PHE A 24 0.90 8.81 -4.76
CA PHE A 24 1.90 9.65 -4.14
C PHE A 24 1.96 9.30 -2.66
N GLY A 25 3.05 8.64 -2.28
CA GLY A 25 3.32 8.34 -0.87
C GLY A 25 3.49 9.63 -0.05
N PRO A 26 3.29 9.59 1.28
CA PRO A 26 3.45 10.77 2.15
C PRO A 26 4.82 11.44 2.01
N THR A 27 5.85 10.65 1.73
CA THR A 27 7.22 11.11 1.50
C THR A 27 7.36 11.83 0.15
N THR A 28 6.78 11.27 -0.91
CA THR A 28 6.78 11.85 -2.26
C THR A 28 6.01 13.17 -2.30
N LEU A 29 4.84 13.22 -1.66
CA LEU A 29 4.10 14.47 -1.47
C LEU A 29 4.90 15.46 -0.62
N GLY A 30 5.59 14.98 0.42
CA GLY A 30 6.43 15.78 1.31
C GLY A 30 7.62 16.47 0.64
N GLU A 31 8.06 16.00 -0.52
CA GLU A 31 9.18 16.55 -1.30
C GLU A 31 8.75 17.48 -2.43
N MET A 32 7.47 17.45 -2.81
CA MET A 32 6.91 18.29 -3.88
C MET A 32 6.70 19.75 -3.43
N PRO A 33 6.78 20.74 -4.34
CA PRO A 33 6.25 22.08 -4.14
C PRO A 33 4.74 22.06 -3.78
N PRO A 34 4.23 23.01 -2.98
CA PRO A 34 2.83 23.00 -2.52
C PRO A 34 1.78 22.94 -3.63
N ASP A 35 2.04 23.63 -4.74
CA ASP A 35 1.22 23.66 -5.95
C ASP A 35 1.23 22.32 -6.70
N GLU A 36 2.38 21.65 -6.77
CA GLU A 36 2.51 20.31 -7.34
C GLU A 36 1.82 19.24 -6.48
N ARG A 37 1.85 19.37 -5.15
CA ARG A 37 1.10 18.49 -4.23
C ARG A 37 -0.40 18.58 -4.47
N GLU A 38 -0.94 19.79 -4.54
CA GLU A 38 -2.38 20.00 -4.73
C GLU A 38 -2.84 19.46 -6.10
N ALA A 39 -2.02 19.63 -7.15
CA ALA A 39 -2.28 19.05 -8.46
C ALA A 39 -2.26 17.51 -8.41
N ALA A 40 -1.29 16.91 -7.73
CA ALA A 40 -1.17 15.46 -7.54
C ALA A 40 -2.39 14.87 -6.80
N GLU A 41 -2.82 15.50 -5.70
CA GLU A 41 -4.00 15.09 -4.93
C GLU A 41 -5.31 15.19 -5.73
N LYS A 42 -5.44 16.22 -6.57
CA LYS A 42 -6.60 16.38 -7.47
C LYS A 42 -6.62 15.28 -8.54
N ILE A 43 -5.48 14.93 -9.10
CA ILE A 43 -5.36 13.86 -10.10
C ILE A 43 -5.73 12.51 -9.47
N GLU A 44 -5.19 12.19 -8.28
CA GLU A 44 -5.55 10.97 -7.54
C GLU A 44 -7.06 10.89 -7.31
N THR A 45 -7.65 11.95 -6.74
CA THR A 45 -9.07 11.99 -6.41
C THR A 45 -9.95 11.79 -7.65
N LYS A 46 -9.54 12.36 -8.78
CA LYS A 46 -10.24 12.17 -10.06
C LYS A 46 -10.18 10.71 -10.52
N VAL A 47 -9.00 10.11 -10.53
CA VAL A 47 -8.82 8.69 -10.94
C VAL A 47 -9.61 7.75 -10.03
N TYR A 48 -9.61 7.99 -8.72
CA TYR A 48 -10.36 7.18 -7.76
C TYR A 48 -11.87 7.21 -8.00
N ARG A 49 -12.41 8.34 -8.49
CA ARG A 49 -13.83 8.46 -8.85
C ARG A 49 -14.17 7.83 -10.19
N GLU A 50 -13.29 7.94 -11.18
CA GLU A 50 -13.52 7.40 -12.52
C GLU A 50 -13.50 5.86 -12.52
N LYS A 51 -12.65 5.26 -11.67
CA LYS A 51 -12.40 3.81 -11.63
C LYS A 51 -12.32 3.31 -10.18
N PRO A 52 -13.42 3.36 -9.41
CA PRO A 52 -13.39 3.07 -7.98
C PRO A 52 -13.08 1.61 -7.66
N GLU A 53 -13.59 0.66 -8.45
CA GLU A 53 -13.31 -0.76 -8.26
C GLU A 53 -11.85 -1.11 -8.53
N GLU A 54 -11.28 -0.63 -9.64
CA GLU A 54 -9.86 -0.82 -9.98
C GLU A 54 -8.95 -0.19 -8.92
N THR A 55 -9.31 1.00 -8.44
CA THR A 55 -8.59 1.70 -7.38
C THR A 55 -8.66 0.93 -6.05
N ALA A 56 -9.82 0.40 -5.68
CA ALA A 56 -9.96 -0.42 -4.48
C ALA A 56 -9.14 -1.71 -4.59
N ILE A 57 -9.15 -2.37 -5.76
CA ILE A 57 -8.31 -3.55 -6.04
C ILE A 57 -6.82 -3.21 -5.88
N HIS A 58 -6.37 -2.07 -6.43
CA HIS A 58 -4.98 -1.60 -6.28
C HIS A 58 -4.56 -1.52 -4.81
N PHE A 59 -5.36 -0.84 -4.00
CA PHE A 59 -5.07 -0.63 -2.60
C PHE A 59 -5.12 -1.92 -1.78
N CYS A 60 -6.07 -2.80 -2.07
CA CYS A 60 -6.15 -4.13 -1.46
C CYS A 60 -4.94 -4.99 -1.78
N LEU A 61 -4.52 -5.07 -3.04
CA LEU A 61 -3.35 -5.87 -3.45
C LEU A 61 -2.04 -5.30 -2.88
N THR A 62 -1.90 -3.98 -2.85
CA THR A 62 -0.77 -3.29 -2.21
C THR A 62 -0.70 -3.59 -0.71
N SER A 63 -1.84 -3.56 -0.02
CA SER A 63 -1.93 -3.92 1.39
C SER A 63 -1.55 -5.39 1.62
N ALA A 64 -2.10 -6.30 0.83
CA ALA A 64 -1.84 -7.74 0.93
C ALA A 64 -0.36 -8.07 0.72
N ARG A 65 0.27 -7.50 -0.31
CA ARG A 65 1.72 -7.64 -0.56
C ARG A 65 2.53 -7.18 0.66
N SER A 66 2.24 -5.98 1.16
CA SER A 66 2.97 -5.41 2.30
C SER A 66 2.84 -6.26 3.56
N LEU A 67 1.67 -6.85 3.82
CA LEU A 67 1.46 -7.76 4.96
C LEU A 67 2.21 -9.09 4.77
N LEU A 68 2.27 -9.61 3.55
CA LEU A 68 3.04 -10.81 3.24
C LEU A 68 4.55 -10.57 3.43
N ASP A 69 5.07 -9.40 3.05
CA ASP A 69 6.47 -9.02 3.28
C ASP A 69 6.80 -8.94 4.79
N VAL A 70 5.88 -8.38 5.59
CA VAL A 70 5.98 -8.35 7.07
C VAL A 70 5.99 -9.78 7.63
N ALA A 71 5.07 -10.64 7.17
CA ALA A 71 4.99 -12.02 7.61
C ALA A 71 6.24 -12.83 7.23
N GLN A 72 6.75 -12.66 6.01
CA GLN A 72 8.01 -13.26 5.56
C GLN A 72 9.18 -12.80 6.44
N THR A 73 9.26 -11.50 6.70
CA THR A 73 10.31 -10.93 7.55
C THR A 73 10.25 -11.55 8.94
N LEU A 74 9.08 -11.68 9.56
CA LEU A 74 8.94 -12.32 10.88
C LEU A 74 9.41 -13.78 10.89
N MET A 75 9.08 -14.54 9.84
CA MET A 75 9.48 -15.95 9.68
C MET A 75 11.00 -16.12 9.48
N MET A 76 11.65 -15.23 8.74
CA MET A 76 13.09 -15.30 8.42
C MET A 76 14.01 -14.84 9.57
N THR A 77 13.56 -14.92 10.83
CA THR A 77 14.43 -14.58 11.98
C THR A 77 15.48 -15.67 12.20
N GLU A 78 16.60 -15.56 11.50
CA GLU A 78 17.78 -16.40 11.74
C GLU A 78 18.75 -15.69 12.69
N GLY A 79 19.17 -16.39 13.75
CA GLY A 79 20.12 -15.89 14.75
C GLY A 79 19.50 -15.09 15.91
N GLN A 80 20.32 -14.79 16.92
CA GLN A 80 19.96 -13.89 18.01
C GLN A 80 20.45 -12.47 17.68
N PRO A 81 19.59 -11.57 17.17
CA PRO A 81 19.97 -10.18 16.97
C PRO A 81 20.29 -9.52 18.31
N SER A 82 21.22 -8.56 18.29
CA SER A 82 21.45 -7.70 19.46
C SER A 82 20.17 -6.97 19.86
N PRO A 83 20.04 -6.52 21.12
CA PRO A 83 18.85 -5.78 21.56
C PRO A 83 18.49 -4.58 20.67
N ARG A 84 19.50 -3.84 20.18
CA ARG A 84 19.31 -2.68 19.28
C ARG A 84 18.84 -3.08 17.89
N GLU A 85 19.37 -4.16 17.32
CA GLU A 85 18.94 -4.65 16.01
C GLU A 85 17.50 -5.17 16.07
N ARG A 86 17.16 -5.84 17.17
CA ARG A 86 15.80 -6.28 17.43
C ARG A 86 14.83 -5.11 17.51
N GLU A 87 15.17 -4.06 18.25
CA GLU A 87 14.36 -2.84 18.35
C GLU A 87 14.14 -2.18 16.99
N ARG A 88 15.21 -1.90 16.23
CA ARG A 88 15.11 -1.32 14.87
C ARG A 88 14.25 -2.16 13.94
N ARG A 89 14.36 -3.49 14.05
CA ARG A 89 13.55 -4.41 13.26
C ARG A 89 12.07 -4.31 13.62
N TRP A 90 11.74 -4.25 14.91
CA TRP A 90 10.35 -4.05 15.34
C TRP A 90 9.78 -2.72 14.86
N ASP A 91 10.54 -1.63 14.95
CA ASP A 91 10.11 -0.33 14.44
C ASP A 91 9.84 -0.35 12.93
N SER A 92 10.70 -1.04 12.17
CA SER A 92 10.50 -1.24 10.74
C SER A 92 9.24 -2.07 10.45
N LEU A 93 9.02 -3.17 11.17
CA LEU A 93 7.83 -4.01 11.01
C LEU A 93 6.55 -3.26 11.36
N VAL A 94 6.55 -2.47 12.43
CA VAL A 94 5.42 -1.59 12.81
C VAL A 94 5.15 -0.57 11.70
N THR A 95 6.20 0.06 11.17
CA THR A 95 6.08 1.05 10.09
C THR A 95 5.50 0.43 8.83
N HIS A 96 5.97 -0.74 8.42
CA HIS A 96 5.44 -1.46 7.25
C HIS A 96 4.00 -1.90 7.45
N THR A 97 3.66 -2.44 8.63
CA THR A 97 2.29 -2.84 8.96
C THR A 97 1.33 -1.65 8.93
N LYS A 98 1.74 -0.48 9.44
CA LYS A 98 0.96 0.76 9.36
C LYS A 98 0.75 1.22 7.92
N LYS A 99 1.77 1.10 7.05
CA LYS A 99 1.64 1.39 5.62
C LYS A 99 0.61 0.47 4.97
N ALA A 100 0.66 -0.83 5.26
CA ALA A 100 -0.29 -1.81 4.75
C ALA A 100 -1.73 -1.51 5.21
N GLY A 101 -1.92 -1.19 6.49
CA GLY A 101 -3.23 -0.80 7.04
C GLY A 101 -3.79 0.45 6.40
N ARG A 102 -2.95 1.48 6.14
CA ARG A 102 -3.39 2.69 5.42
C ARG A 102 -3.82 2.40 3.99
N ALA A 103 -3.16 1.48 3.28
CA ALA A 103 -3.59 1.07 1.95
C ALA A 103 -4.98 0.42 1.99
N ALA A 104 -5.20 -0.55 2.89
CA ALA A 104 -6.53 -1.17 3.07
C ALA A 104 -7.61 -0.14 3.45
N TYR A 105 -7.28 0.81 4.34
CA TYR A 105 -8.21 1.87 4.72
C TYR A 105 -8.57 2.77 3.53
N ARG A 106 -7.61 3.10 2.65
CA ARG A 106 -7.90 3.86 1.43
C ARG A 106 -8.85 3.12 0.49
N ALA A 107 -8.71 1.81 0.32
CA ALA A 107 -9.68 1.01 -0.45
C ALA A 107 -11.10 1.17 0.12
N ALA A 108 -11.24 1.10 1.45
CA ALA A 108 -12.53 1.27 2.11
C ALA A 108 -13.12 2.67 1.88
N LEU A 109 -12.30 3.72 1.91
CA LEU A 109 -12.74 5.08 1.63
C LEU A 109 -13.23 5.24 0.18
N VAL A 110 -12.46 4.74 -0.80
CA VAL A 110 -12.85 4.80 -2.21
C VAL A 110 -14.22 4.14 -2.43
N LEU A 111 -14.41 2.93 -1.90
CA LEU A 111 -15.69 2.21 -2.01
C LEU A 111 -16.84 2.92 -1.28
N ALA A 112 -16.57 3.52 -0.12
CA ALA A 112 -17.56 4.26 0.64
C ALA A 112 -18.00 5.54 -0.09
N ASP A 113 -17.08 6.24 -0.75
CA ASP A 113 -17.37 7.43 -1.54
C ASP A 113 -18.17 7.08 -2.79
N THR A 114 -17.86 5.97 -3.47
CA THR A 114 -18.67 5.46 -4.59
C THR A 114 -20.10 5.16 -4.16
N LYS A 115 -20.29 4.50 -3.01
CA LYS A 115 -21.63 4.21 -2.46
C LYS A 115 -22.45 5.47 -2.21
N ARG A 116 -21.82 6.60 -1.87
CA ARG A 116 -22.51 7.88 -1.63
C ARG A 116 -22.86 8.63 -2.92
N ALA A 117 -22.19 8.31 -4.03
CA ALA A 117 -22.35 8.97 -5.33
C ALA A 117 -23.30 8.23 -6.29
N ALA A 118 -23.67 6.98 -5.96
CA ALA A 118 -24.66 6.16 -6.67
C ALA A 118 -26.06 6.32 -6.06
#